data_AF-A0A932DHF8-F1
#
_entry.id   AF-A0A932DHF8-F1
#
_cell.length_a   1.000
_cell.length_b   1.000
_cell.length_c   1.000
_cell.angle_alpha   90.00
_cell.angle_beta   90.00
_cell.angle_gamma   90.00
#
_symmetry.space_group_name_H-M   'P 1'
#
loop_
_entity.id
_entity.type
_entity.pdbx_description
1 polymer ?
#
loop_
_entity_poly.entity_id
_entity_poly.type
_entity_poly.pdbx_seq_one_letter_code
_entity_poly.pdbx_strand_id
1 'polypeptide(L)' 'MIIRSVVKPSAYFDSVTLMLVQKEVRQLAGIEEAGAVMGTGANKELLRDADLLTAEAEAARPDDLILVVRGASAE' A
#
# COMPACT_ATOMS: atom_id res chain seq x y z
N MET A 1 -7.10 13.23 8.14
CA MET A 1 -6.14 12.35 7.44
C MET A 1 -6.33 10.93 7.91
N ILE A 2 -6.63 10.01 6.99
CA ILE A 2 -6.85 8.59 7.31
C ILE A 2 -5.87 7.76 6.47
N ILE A 3 -5.27 6.74 7.11
CA ILE A 3 -4.50 5.70 6.42
C ILE A 3 -5.29 4.41 6.51
N ARG A 4 -5.50 3.74 5.37
CA ARG A 4 -6.16 2.44 5.31
C ARG A 4 -5.31 1.47 4.51
N SER A 5 -5.12 0.28 5.05
CA SER A 5 -4.51 -0.85 4.38
C SER A 5 -5.53 -1.95 4.12
N VAL A 6 -5.23 -2.79 3.13
CA VAL A 6 -5.84 -4.09 2.92
C VAL A 6 -4.72 -5.05 2.54
N VAL A 7 -4.62 -6.17 3.25
CA VAL A 7 -3.68 -7.25 2.92
C VAL A 7 -4.43 -8.40 2.25
N LYS A 8 -3.96 -8.80 1.06
CA LYS A 8 -4.48 -9.96 0.33
C LYS A 8 -3.49 -11.11 0.42
N PRO A 9 -3.84 -12.21 1.10
CA PRO A 9 -2.90 -13.29 1.37
C PRO A 9 -2.54 -14.06 0.09
N SER A 10 -1.25 -14.40 -0.04
CA SER A 10 -0.69 -15.21 -1.14
C SER A 10 -1.10 -14.76 -2.56
N ALA A 11 -1.33 -13.46 -2.74
CA ALA A 11 -1.74 -12.85 -4.00
C ALA A 11 -0.53 -12.18 -4.66
N TYR A 12 0.21 -12.92 -5.48
CA TYR A 12 1.44 -12.43 -6.08
C TYR A 12 1.19 -11.62 -7.36
N PHE A 13 1.83 -10.45 -7.46
CA PHE A 13 1.83 -9.59 -8.64
C PHE A 13 3.25 -9.08 -8.90
N ASP A 14 3.57 -8.81 -10.17
CA ASP A 14 4.84 -8.19 -10.53
C ASP A 14 4.88 -6.70 -10.15
N SER A 15 6.08 -6.16 -10.00
CA SER A 15 6.29 -4.78 -9.56
C SER A 15 5.80 -3.72 -10.55
N VAL A 16 5.78 -4.01 -11.86
CA VAL A 16 5.32 -3.06 -12.89
C VAL A 16 3.82 -2.88 -12.78
N THR A 17 3.07 -3.97 -12.66
CA THR A 17 1.62 -3.96 -12.40
C THR A 17 1.30 -3.14 -11.15
N LEU A 18 2.04 -3.37 -10.06
CA LEU A 18 1.83 -2.66 -8.81
C LEU A 18 2.16 -1.16 -8.90
N MET A 19 3.24 -0.80 -9.59
CA MET A 19 3.60 0.60 -9.84
C MET A 19 2.54 1.34 -10.65
N LEU A 20 1.98 0.70 -11.68
CA LEU A 20 0.88 1.27 -12.47
C LEU A 20 -0.36 1.49 -11.60
N VAL A 21 -0.73 0.51 -10.77
CA VAL A 21 -1.85 0.64 -9.83
C VAL A 21 -1.64 1.84 -8.88
N GLN A 22 -0.46 1.98 -8.27
CA GLN A 22 -0.16 3.13 -7.41
C GLN A 22 -0.34 4.47 -8.14
N LYS A 23 0.17 4.55 -9.37
CA LYS A 23 0.07 5.77 -10.19
C LYS A 23 -1.38 6.16 -10.48
N GLU A 24 -2.24 5.19 -10.80
CA GLU A 24 -3.65 5.44 -11.07
C GLU A 24 -4.42 5.78 -9.78
N VAL A 25 -4.14 5.10 -8.67
CA VAL A 25 -4.79 5.38 -7.37
C VAL A 25 -4.47 6.79 -6.87
N ARG A 26 -3.24 7.27 -7.05
CA ARG A 26 -2.83 8.65 -6.69
C ARG A 26 -3.56 9.74 -7.49
N GLN A 27 -4.18 9.41 -8.62
CA GLN A 27 -4.96 10.37 -9.42
C GLN A 27 -6.41 10.52 -8.90
N LEU A 28 -6.85 9.66 -7.99
CA LEU A 28 -8.21 9.73 -7.43
C LEU A 28 -8.34 10.92 -6.48
N ALA A 29 -9.49 11.60 -6.54
CA ALA A 29 -9.78 12.74 -5.68
C ALA A 29 -9.74 12.34 -4.20
N GLY A 30 -9.02 13.13 -3.39
CA GLY A 30 -8.87 12.90 -1.96
C GLY A 30 -7.78 11.91 -1.56
N ILE A 31 -7.10 11.27 -2.53
CA ILE A 31 -5.90 10.46 -2.28
C ILE A 31 -4.68 11.38 -2.30
N GLU A 32 -3.87 11.32 -1.25
CA GLU A 32 -2.61 12.04 -1.16
C GLU A 32 -1.42 11.13 -1.45
N GLU A 33 -1.51 9.88 -1.02
CA GLU A 33 -0.45 8.90 -1.21
C GLU A 33 -1.03 7.48 -1.28
N ALA A 34 -0.40 6.59 -2.05
CA ALA A 34 -0.78 5.21 -2.22
C ALA A 34 0.45 4.29 -2.33
N GLY A 35 0.33 3.10 -1.77
CA GLY A 35 1.30 2.00 -1.87
C GLY A 35 0.60 0.72 -2.33
N ALA A 36 1.24 0.00 -3.24
CA ALA A 36 0.84 -1.34 -3.66
C ALA A 36 2.11 -2.19 -3.78
N VAL A 37 2.36 -3.10 -2.85
CA VAL A 37 3.64 -3.80 -2.74
C VAL A 37 3.42 -5.22 -2.23
N MET A 38 4.36 -6.13 -2.53
CA MET A 38 4.43 -7.42 -1.84
C MET A 38 4.93 -7.22 -0.40
N GLY A 39 4.52 -8.05 0.55
CA GLY A 39 4.85 -7.92 1.98
C GLY A 39 6.29 -8.31 2.37
N THR A 40 7.25 -8.16 1.47
CA THR A 40 8.67 -8.38 1.75
C THR A 40 9.20 -7.33 2.72
N GLY A 41 10.27 -7.65 3.47
CA GLY A 41 10.87 -6.69 4.41
C GLY A 41 11.29 -5.38 3.74
N ALA A 42 11.93 -5.45 2.56
CA ALA A 42 12.33 -4.26 1.80
C ALA A 42 11.14 -3.36 1.44
N ASN A 43 10.01 -3.95 1.03
CA ASN A 43 8.83 -3.18 0.70
C ASN A 43 8.14 -2.58 1.93
N LYS A 44 8.22 -3.24 3.09
CA LYS A 44 7.72 -2.67 4.36
C LYS A 44 8.54 -1.45 4.80
N GLU A 45 9.86 -1.48 4.60
CA GLU A 45 10.70 -0.29 4.81
C GLU A 45 10.28 0.86 3.89
N LEU A 46 10.02 0.59 2.61
CA LEU A 46 9.52 1.62 1.68
C LEU A 46 8.18 2.22 2.15
N LEU A 47 7.27 1.41 2.68
CA LEU A 47 6.02 1.91 3.26
C LEU A 47 6.26 2.72 4.54
N ARG A 48 7.25 2.35 5.35
CA ARG A 48 7.62 3.09 6.57
C ARG A 48 8.19 4.46 6.22
N ASP A 49 9.10 4.53 5.27
CA ASP A 49 9.73 5.76 4.79
C ASP A 49 8.70 6.73 4.15
N ALA A 50 7.62 6.18 3.59
CA ALA A 50 6.52 6.95 3.01
C ALA A 50 5.41 7.34 4.03
N ASP A 51 5.59 7.04 5.32
CA ASP A 51 4.57 7.19 6.37
C ASP A 51 3.25 6.45 6.06
N LEU A 52 3.33 5.30 5.40
CA LEU A 52 2.18 4.47 4.99
C LEU A 52 2.08 3.14 5.74
N LEU A 53 3.11 2.74 6.48
CA LEU A 53 3.11 1.44 7.14
C LEU A 53 2.09 1.37 8.28
N THR A 54 1.05 0.57 8.09
CA THR A 54 0.04 0.27 9.12
C THR A 54 0.41 -1.00 9.89
N ALA A 55 -0.24 -1.23 11.04
CA ALA A 55 -0.06 -2.48 11.80
C ALA A 55 -0.45 -3.73 10.99
N GLU A 56 -1.47 -3.62 10.13
CA GLU A 56 -1.89 -4.72 9.25
C GLU A 56 -0.84 -5.01 8.17
N ALA A 57 -0.28 -3.96 7.54
CA ALA A 57 0.80 -4.08 6.56
C ALA A 57 2.10 -4.63 7.19
N GLU A 58 2.40 -4.25 8.43
CA GLU A 58 3.54 -4.76 9.19
C GLU A 58 3.41 -6.27 9.47
N ALA A 59 2.19 -6.75 9.71
CA ALA A 59 1.90 -8.17 9.96
C ALA A 59 1.89 -9.05 8.69
N ALA A 60 1.87 -8.45 7.50
CA ALA A 60 1.81 -9.17 6.23
C ALA A 60 3.03 -10.08 6.01
N ARG A 61 2.84 -11.21 5.33
CA ARG A 61 3.91 -12.13 4.94
C ARG A 61 4.55 -11.72 3.61
N PRO A 62 5.76 -12.22 3.28
CA PRO A 62 6.44 -11.87 2.03
C PRO A 62 5.64 -12.12 0.74
N ASP A 63 4.73 -13.10 0.76
CA ASP A 63 3.87 -13.49 -0.36
C ASP A 63 2.52 -12.77 -0.39
N ASP A 64 2.24 -11.92 0.58
CA ASP A 64 0.99 -11.16 0.65
C ASP A 64 1.09 -9.87 -0.16
N LEU A 65 0.00 -9.50 -0.82
CA LEU A 65 -0.15 -8.18 -1.44
C LEU A 65 -0.65 -7.19 -0.39
N ILE A 66 0.07 -6.09 -0.24
CA ILE A 66 -0.32 -4.95 0.59
C ILE A 66 -0.80 -3.84 -0.33
N LEU A 67 -2.02 -3.38 -0.10
CA LEU A 67 -2.57 -2.15 -0.69
C LEU A 67 -2.79 -1.16 0.45
N VAL A 68 -2.28 0.05 0.31
CA VAL A 68 -2.43 1.10 1.33
C VAL A 68 -2.64 2.45 0.68
N VAL A 69 -3.51 3.26 1.28
CA VAL A 69 -3.77 4.63 0.85
C VAL A 69 -3.80 5.56 2.05
N ARG A 70 -3.31 6.78 1.84
CA ARG A 70 -3.49 7.92 2.73
C ARG A 70 -4.25 9.00 1.98
N GLY A 71 -5.26 9.56 2.64
CA GLY A 71 -6.09 10.59 2.04
C GLY A 71 -6.88 11.39 3.05
N ALA A 72 -7.65 12.34 2.51
CA ALA A 72 -8.61 13.12 3.28
C ALA A 72 -9.66 12.18 3.90
N SER A 73 -10.08 12.49 5.13
CA SER A 73 -11.26 11.83 5.68
C SER A 73 -12.45 12.26 4.84
N ALA A 74 -13.27 11.33 4.36
CA ALA A 74 -14.65 11.68 4.07
C ALA A 74 -15.29 12.08 5.41
N GLU A 75 -15.91 13.26 5.46
CA GLU A 75 -16.85 13.58 6.55
C GLU A 75 -18.05 12.63 6.51
#